data_AF-A0A932C441-F1
#
_entry.id   AF-A0A932C441-F1
#
_cell.length_a   1.000
_cell.length_b   1.000
_cell.length_c   1.000
_cell.angle_alpha   90.00
_cell.angle_beta   90.00
_cell.angle_gamma   90.00
#
_symmetry.space_group_name_H-M   'P 1'
#
loop_
_entity.id
_entity.type
_entity.pdbx_description
1 polymer ?
#
loop_
_entity_poly.entity_id
_entity_poly.type
_entity_poly.pdbx_seq_one_letter_code
_entity_poly.pdbx_strand_id
1 'polypeptide(L)'
;MRPPGSGLARCAVRQVSRAGAEWGWFWLFPAPGESVDPRSGLRRRHHLHEVNLQRAIRSAANKAGLAKPVGPHTLRHSFATHLLEDGYDIRTIQQLLGHTSVNTTMIYTHVANAGGLGVASPADGV
;
A
#
# COMPACT_ATOMS: atom_id res chain seq x y z
N MET A 1 15.39 -26.49 15.88
CA MET A 1 15.45 -25.23 15.10
C MET A 1 14.35 -24.31 15.63
N ARG A 2 14.70 -23.26 16.38
CA ARG A 2 13.73 -22.39 17.08
C ARG A 2 13.30 -21.26 16.13
N PRO A 3 12.01 -21.03 15.86
CA PRO A 3 11.60 -20.01 14.90
C PRO A 3 11.90 -18.60 15.45
N PRO A 4 12.51 -17.70 14.66
CA PRO A 4 12.82 -16.34 15.09
C PRO A 4 11.52 -15.53 15.21
N GLY A 5 11.13 -15.20 16.44
CA GLY A 5 9.91 -14.45 16.73
C GLY A 5 9.84 -13.10 16.04
N SER A 6 8.64 -12.60 15.81
CA SER A 6 8.35 -11.32 15.16
C SER A 6 8.29 -10.15 16.15
N GLY A 7 8.51 -8.92 15.66
CA GLY A 7 8.46 -7.69 16.47
C GLY A 7 7.01 -7.26 16.75
N LEU A 8 6.61 -7.28 18.02
CA LEU A 8 5.30 -6.79 18.48
C LEU A 8 5.31 -5.25 18.61
N ALA A 9 4.20 -4.61 18.24
CA ALA A 9 3.91 -3.22 18.61
C ALA A 9 3.54 -3.12 20.11
N ARG A 10 3.98 -2.05 20.78
CA ARG A 10 4.04 -1.92 22.25
C ARG A 10 2.72 -2.02 23.04
N CYS A 11 1.54 -2.03 22.42
CA CYS A 11 0.30 -1.99 23.19
C CYS A 11 -0.08 -3.32 23.86
N ALA A 12 0.55 -4.45 23.51
CA ALA A 12 0.17 -5.78 24.01
C ALA A 12 1.22 -6.49 24.88
N VAL A 13 2.31 -5.81 25.26
CA VAL A 13 3.50 -6.48 25.84
C VAL A 13 3.33 -6.92 27.30
N ARG A 14 2.26 -6.52 28.00
CA ARG A 14 2.15 -6.81 29.44
C ARG A 14 1.41 -8.09 29.81
N GLN A 15 0.77 -8.80 28.86
CA GLN A 15 -0.08 -9.95 29.23
C GLN A 15 0.08 -11.25 28.43
N VAL A 16 0.91 -11.34 27.39
CA VAL A 16 1.03 -12.62 26.66
C VAL A 16 2.48 -13.05 26.52
N SER A 17 2.93 -13.82 27.52
CA SER A 17 4.26 -14.41 27.63
C SER A 17 4.59 -15.47 26.56
N ARG A 18 3.68 -15.75 25.61
CA ARG A 18 3.88 -16.68 24.47
C ARG A 18 3.44 -16.17 23.09
N ALA A 19 2.81 -14.99 22.97
CA ALA A 19 2.24 -14.52 21.70
C ALA A 19 3.29 -14.33 20.58
N GLY A 20 4.52 -13.96 20.92
CA GLY A 20 5.59 -13.76 19.93
C GLY A 20 6.07 -15.03 19.22
N ALA A 21 5.59 -16.21 19.61
CA ALA A 21 5.92 -17.51 19.00
C ALA A 21 4.76 -18.15 18.23
N GLU A 22 3.57 -17.56 18.29
CA GLU A 22 2.40 -18.02 17.56
C GLU A 22 2.44 -17.53 16.11
N TRP A 23 2.15 -18.43 15.17
CA TRP A 23 2.24 -18.13 13.73
C TRP A 23 1.42 -16.90 13.32
N GLY A 24 0.27 -16.66 13.96
CA GLY A 24 -0.60 -15.50 13.68
C GLY A 24 0.04 -14.13 13.92
N TRP A 25 1.17 -14.07 14.63
CA TRP A 25 1.89 -12.82 14.88
C TRP A 25 3.09 -12.61 13.95
N PHE A 26 3.38 -13.56 13.06
CA PHE A 26 4.47 -13.42 12.09
C PHE A 26 4.06 -12.47 10.96
N TRP A 27 5.03 -11.73 10.43
CA TRP A 27 4.81 -10.92 9.24
C TRP A 27 4.46 -11.83 8.07
N LEU A 28 3.36 -11.53 7.36
CA LEU A 28 2.99 -12.22 6.12
C LEU A 28 4.10 -12.10 5.06
N PHE A 29 4.78 -10.94 5.03
CA PHE A 29 5.93 -10.67 4.18
C PHE A 29 7.17 -10.42 5.04
N PRO A 30 7.84 -11.48 5.51
CA PRO A 30 9.04 -11.34 6.33
C PRO A 30 10.23 -10.91 5.47
N ALA A 31 11.14 -10.14 6.05
CA ALA A 31 12.44 -9.87 5.45
C ALA A 31 13.23 -11.18 5.28
N PRO A 32 14.08 -11.29 4.24
CA PRO A 32 14.88 -12.49 4.00
C PRO A 32 15.91 -12.75 5.11
N GLY A 33 16.35 -11.70 5.80
CA GLY A 33 17.29 -11.77 6.91
C GLY A 33 16.67 -11.43 8.25
N GLU A 34 17.29 -11.91 9.32
CA GLU A 34 17.02 -11.46 10.69
C GLU A 34 17.80 -10.18 10.96
N SER A 35 17.19 -9.27 11.73
CA SER A 35 17.88 -8.09 12.24
C SER A 35 17.78 -8.06 13.77
N VAL A 36 18.69 -7.34 14.40
CA VAL A 36 18.62 -7.06 15.83
C VAL A 36 17.66 -5.89 16.01
N ASP A 37 16.59 -6.10 16.78
CA ASP A 37 15.68 -5.01 17.15
C ASP A 37 16.42 -4.05 18.10
N PRO A 38 16.64 -2.78 17.72
CA PRO A 38 17.40 -1.83 18.53
C PRO A 38 16.72 -1.51 19.88
N ARG A 39 15.43 -1.82 20.03
CA ARG A 39 14.67 -1.55 21.27
C ARG A 39 14.73 -2.70 22.28
N SER A 40 14.83 -3.94 21.81
CA SER A 40 14.80 -5.13 22.67
C SER A 40 16.12 -5.90 22.70
N GLY A 41 17.05 -5.62 21.77
CA GLY A 41 18.31 -6.36 21.63
C GLY A 41 18.14 -7.80 21.11
N LEU A 42 16.91 -8.21 20.79
CA LEU A 42 16.61 -9.56 20.34
C LEU A 42 16.71 -9.66 18.82
N ARG A 43 17.24 -10.78 18.33
CA ARG A 43 17.25 -11.11 16.90
C ARG A 43 15.87 -11.58 16.47
N ARG A 44 15.28 -10.89 15.50
CA ARG A 44 13.92 -11.13 15.02
C ARG A 44 13.84 -10.91 13.52
N ARG A 45 12.84 -11.52 12.87
CA ARG A 45 12.50 -11.18 11.48
C ARG A 45 11.59 -9.97 11.47
N HIS A 46 12.00 -8.94 10.74
CA HIS A 46 11.20 -7.76 10.48
C HIS A 46 10.35 -7.95 9.22
N HIS A 47 9.44 -7.03 8.96
CA HIS A 47 8.73 -6.98 7.68
C HIS A 47 9.71 -6.67 6.55
N LEU A 48 9.34 -7.04 5.31
CA LEU A 48 10.08 -6.69 4.13
C LEU A 48 10.33 -5.17 4.06
N HIS A 49 11.57 -4.78 3.85
CA HIS A 49 11.93 -3.37 3.77
C HIS A 49 11.25 -2.70 2.57
N GLU A 50 10.67 -1.52 2.78
CA GLU A 50 9.87 -0.80 1.76
C GLU A 50 10.63 -0.60 0.44
N VAL A 51 11.91 -0.24 0.53
CA VAL A 51 12.81 -0.06 -0.63
C VAL A 51 12.87 -1.31 -1.51
N ASN A 52 12.79 -2.52 -0.94
CA ASN A 52 12.81 -3.75 -1.73
C ASN A 52 11.53 -3.89 -2.56
N LEU A 53 10.38 -3.55 -1.98
CA LEU A 53 9.11 -3.52 -2.70
C LEU A 53 9.12 -2.46 -3.81
N GLN A 54 9.60 -1.25 -3.52
CA GLN A 54 9.71 -0.18 -4.52
C GLN A 54 10.61 -0.59 -5.70
N ARG A 55 11.76 -1.22 -5.42
CA ARG A 55 12.68 -1.73 -6.46
C ARG A 55 12.05 -2.85 -7.29
N ALA A 56 11.33 -3.76 -6.65
CA ALA A 56 10.63 -4.85 -7.34
C ALA A 56 9.57 -4.29 -8.30
N ILE A 57 8.75 -3.33 -7.86
CA ILE A 57 7.74 -2.66 -8.71
C ILE A 57 8.41 -1.93 -9.87
N ARG A 58 9.48 -1.18 -9.63
CA ARG A 58 10.20 -0.47 -10.70
C ARG A 58 10.80 -1.44 -11.73
N SER A 59 11.35 -2.56 -11.28
CA SER A 59 11.86 -3.60 -12.18
C SER A 59 10.74 -4.22 -13.02
N ALA A 60 9.58 -4.50 -12.41
CA ALA A 60 8.41 -5.00 -13.12
C ALA A 60 7.88 -3.99 -14.16
N ALA A 61 7.80 -2.71 -13.80
CA ALA A 61 7.37 -1.65 -14.70
C ALA A 61 8.29 -1.51 -15.93
N ASN A 62 9.61 -1.59 -15.73
CA ASN A 62 10.58 -1.58 -16.82
C ASN A 62 10.40 -2.80 -17.74
N LYS A 63 10.17 -3.99 -17.17
CA LYS A 63 9.91 -5.22 -17.96
C LYS A 63 8.60 -5.13 -18.76
N ALA A 64 7.60 -4.43 -18.23
CA ALA A 64 6.34 -4.17 -18.90
C ALA A 64 6.42 -3.05 -19.97
N GLY A 65 7.58 -2.42 -20.17
CA GLY A 65 7.75 -1.35 -21.15
C GLY A 65 7.07 -0.03 -20.73
N LEU A 66 6.78 0.17 -19.45
CA LEU A 66 6.15 1.40 -18.97
C LEU A 66 7.17 2.52 -18.92
N ALA A 67 6.99 3.53 -19.78
CA ALA A 67 7.86 4.71 -19.83
C ALA A 67 7.70 5.64 -18.61
N LYS A 68 6.54 5.60 -17.95
CA LYS A 68 6.24 6.43 -16.79
C LYS A 68 6.87 5.83 -15.52
N PRO A 69 7.35 6.65 -14.57
CA PRO A 69 7.76 6.15 -13.25
C PRO A 69 6.57 5.50 -12.52
N VAL A 70 6.72 4.23 -12.15
CA VAL A 70 5.70 3.48 -11.38
C VAL A 70 6.27 3.07 -10.03
N GLY A 71 5.50 3.35 -8.97
CA GLY A 71 5.77 2.90 -7.61
C GLY A 71 4.49 2.47 -6.88
N PRO A 72 4.58 2.10 -5.59
CA PRO A 72 3.44 1.67 -4.78
C PRO A 72 2.28 2.68 -4.78
N HIS A 73 2.60 3.99 -4.69
CA HIS A 73 1.58 5.05 -4.71
C HIS A 73 0.89 5.14 -6.08
N THR A 74 1.61 4.98 -7.19
CA THR A 74 1.01 4.93 -8.53
C THR A 74 -0.02 3.81 -8.64
N LEU A 75 0.31 2.62 -8.15
CA LEU A 75 -0.61 1.47 -8.17
C LEU A 75 -1.87 1.74 -7.31
N ARG A 76 -1.68 2.33 -6.12
CA ARG A 76 -2.80 2.74 -5.26
C ARG A 76 -3.69 3.78 -5.94
N HIS A 77 -3.09 4.71 -6.67
CA HIS A 77 -3.82 5.73 -7.40
C HIS A 77 -4.62 5.10 -8.57
N SER A 78 -4.00 4.22 -9.36
CA SER A 78 -4.67 3.50 -10.44
C SER A 78 -5.85 2.66 -9.94
N PHE A 79 -5.70 1.98 -8.80
CA PHE A 79 -6.80 1.23 -8.18
C PHE A 79 -8.00 2.14 -7.86
N ALA A 80 -7.75 3.30 -7.26
CA ALA A 80 -8.82 4.25 -6.94
C ALA A 80 -9.49 4.83 -8.19
N THR A 81 -8.72 5.14 -9.23
CA THR A 81 -9.25 5.63 -10.51
C THR A 81 -10.11 4.59 -11.20
N HIS A 82 -9.68 3.33 -11.27
CA HIS A 82 -10.50 2.26 -11.87
C HIS A 82 -11.81 2.02 -11.11
N LEU A 83 -11.79 2.11 -9.78
CA LEU A 83 -13.05 2.05 -9.01
C LEU A 83 -13.98 3.23 -9.31
N LEU A 84 -13.45 4.44 -9.55
CA LEU A 84 -14.29 5.57 -9.96
C LEU A 84 -14.83 5.39 -11.38
N GLU A 85 -14.02 4.88 -12.31
CA GLU A 85 -14.43 4.60 -13.69
C GLU A 85 -15.53 3.55 -13.76
N ASP A 86 -15.48 2.53 -12.90
CA ASP A 86 -16.51 1.49 -12.75
C ASP A 86 -17.79 2.01 -12.06
N GLY A 87 -17.84 3.30 -11.69
CA GLY A 87 -19.03 3.95 -11.11
C GLY A 87 -19.21 3.73 -9.60
N TYR A 88 -18.18 3.27 -8.88
CA TYR A 88 -18.27 3.15 -7.42
C TYR A 88 -18.32 4.52 -6.75
N ASP A 89 -19.18 4.65 -5.74
CA ASP A 89 -19.30 5.88 -4.96
C ASP A 89 -17.99 6.20 -4.20
N ILE A 90 -17.65 7.49 -4.16
CA ILE A 90 -16.41 7.99 -3.56
C ILE A 90 -16.28 7.64 -2.08
N ARG A 91 -17.40 7.50 -1.34
CA ARG A 91 -17.36 7.09 0.08
C ARG A 91 -16.96 5.62 0.23
N THR A 92 -17.40 4.77 -0.70
CA THR A 92 -17.00 3.36 -0.75
C THR A 92 -15.50 3.24 -1.01
N ILE A 93 -14.99 4.00 -1.97
CA ILE A 93 -13.55 4.02 -2.31
C ILE A 93 -12.73 4.56 -1.13
N GLN A 94 -13.21 5.59 -0.44
CA GLN A 94 -12.55 6.13 0.75
C GLN A 94 -12.42 5.07 1.86
N GLN A 95 -13.48 4.29 2.10
CA GLN A 95 -13.45 3.19 3.07
C GLN A 95 -12.47 2.09 2.66
N LEU A 96 -12.47 1.69 1.39
CA LEU A 96 -11.54 0.67 0.87
C LEU A 96 -10.07 1.09 0.96
N LEU A 97 -9.79 2.38 0.76
CA LEU A 97 -8.44 2.93 0.91
C LEU A 97 -8.08 3.22 2.38
N GLY A 98 -9.05 3.24 3.30
CA GLY A 98 -8.81 3.58 4.70
C GLY A 98 -8.37 5.04 4.89
N HIS A 99 -8.85 5.96 4.04
CA HIS A 99 -8.54 7.38 4.16
C HIS A 99 -9.38 8.04 5.26
N THR A 100 -8.73 8.64 6.26
CA THR A 100 -9.40 9.37 7.36
C THR A 100 -10.16 10.61 6.87
N SER A 101 -9.81 11.15 5.69
CA SER A 101 -10.46 12.31 5.09
C SER A 101 -10.81 12.09 3.62
N VAL A 102 -11.98 12.59 3.22
CA VAL A 102 -12.49 12.56 1.83
C VAL A 102 -11.58 13.35 0.90
N ASN A 103 -10.90 14.39 1.40
CA ASN A 103 -10.02 15.25 0.59
C ASN A 103 -8.88 14.48 -0.09
N THR A 104 -8.34 13.44 0.57
CA THR A 104 -7.29 12.59 -0.01
C THR A 104 -7.82 11.71 -1.14
N THR A 105 -9.12 11.41 -1.15
CA THR A 105 -9.79 10.63 -2.19
C THR A 105 -10.29 11.52 -3.34
N MET A 106 -10.62 12.79 -3.08
CA MET A 106 -11.03 13.75 -4.13
C MET A 106 -9.93 14.06 -5.15
N ILE A 107 -8.66 13.78 -4.83
CA ILE A 107 -7.57 13.85 -5.81
C ILE A 107 -7.87 12.95 -7.02
N TYR A 108 -8.57 11.82 -6.82
CA TYR A 108 -8.92 10.87 -7.88
C TYR A 108 -10.08 11.32 -8.77
N THR A 109 -11.01 12.11 -8.23
CA THR A 109 -12.15 12.59 -9.01
C THR A 109 -11.74 13.60 -10.07
N HIS A 110 -10.65 14.36 -9.86
CA HIS A 110 -10.14 15.26 -10.88
C HIS A 110 -9.63 14.53 -12.13
N VAL A 111 -9.07 13.32 -11.96
CA VAL A 111 -8.57 12.51 -13.08
C VAL A 111 -9.71 11.79 -13.79
N ALA A 112 -10.69 11.26 -13.04
CA ALA A 112 -11.89 10.66 -13.63
C ALA A 112 -12.76 11.70 -14.39
N ASN A 113 -12.88 12.93 -13.87
CA ASN A 113 -13.62 14.01 -14.53
C ASN A 113 -12.95 14.53 -15.81
N ALA A 114 -11.67 14.26 -16.03
CA ALA A 114 -10.98 14.60 -17.28
C ALA A 114 -11.39 13.67 -18.45
N GLY A 115 -12.08 12.56 -18.17
CA GLY A 115 -12.61 11.61 -19.15
C GLY A 115 -13.95 11.99 -19.77
N GLY A 116 -14.48 13.19 -19.50
CA GLY A 116 -15.65 13.73 -20.19
C GLY A 116 -16.94 13.58 -19.40
N LEU A 117 -17.32 14.65 -18.70
CA LEU A 117 -18.71 14.90 -18.29
C LEU A 117 -19.62 15.23 -19.50
N GLY A 118 -19.34 14.71 -20.70
CA GLY A 118 -20.13 14.97 -21.90
C GLY A 118 -20.26 16.46 -22.27
N VAL A 119 -19.39 17.33 -21.76
CA VAL A 119 -19.36 18.74 -22.15
C VAL A 119 -18.43 18.85 -23.34
N ALA A 120 -19.02 18.96 -24.54
CA ALA A 120 -18.30 19.24 -25.76
C ALA A 120 -17.46 20.51 -25.56
N SER A 121 -16.17 20.44 -25.90
CA SER A 121 -15.31 21.62 -25.88
C SER A 121 -15.88 22.63 -26.88
N PRO A 122 -16.10 23.91 -26.50
CA PRO A 122 -16.50 24.94 -27.45
C PRO A 122 -15.50 25.14 -28.60
N ALA A 123 -14.25 24.68 -28.42
CA ALA A 123 -13.20 24.75 -29.45
C ALA A 123 -13.25 23.62 -30.49
N ASP A 124 -14.00 22.54 -30.24
CA ASP A 124 -14.15 21.41 -31.18
C ASP A 124 -15.29 21.62 -32.19
N GLY A 125 -15.93 22.81 -32.16
CA GLY A 125 -17.08 23.19 -33.00
C GLY A 125 -16.80 24.27 -34.05
N VAL A 126 -15.54 24.49 -34.43
CA VAL A 126 -15.11 25.40 -35.52
C VAL A 126 -14.52 24.67 -36.69
#